data_AF-A0A1F6HUK9-F1
#
_entry.id   AF-A0A1F6HUK9-F1
#
_cell.length_a   1.000
_cell.length_b   1.000
_cell.length_c   1.000
_cell.angle_alpha   90.00
_cell.angle_beta   90.00
_cell.angle_gamma   90.00
#
_symmetry.space_group_name_H-M   'P 1'
#
loop_
_entity.id
_entity.type
_entity.pdbx_description
1 polymer ?
#
loop_
_entity_poly.entity_id
_entity_poly.type
_entity_poly.pdbx_seq_one_letter_code
_entity_poly.pdbx_strand_id
1 'polypeptide(L)'
;MNSKKSIIIALIIIIVGVVGFFVYDELQHKNRVAVAYKNLDVAMANQIKASIDWYYAIKGEYPRNSAILAEGLPKDNKDDKDAVENLQKSIRNLKDFNYNIRGDNQAYKFTYTDTAGNKQSVEGNYKEDFH
;
A
#
# COMPACT_ATOMS: atom_id res chain seq x y z
N MET A 1 25.77 6.95 -53.83
CA MET A 1 25.87 7.29 -52.40
C MET A 1 27.10 6.57 -51.85
N ASN A 2 28.12 7.30 -51.36
CA ASN A 2 29.41 6.69 -50.95
C ASN A 2 29.18 5.66 -49.84
N SER A 3 29.63 4.41 -50.03
CA SER A 3 29.40 3.28 -49.12
C SER A 3 29.74 3.59 -47.65
N LYS A 4 30.73 4.45 -47.42
CA LYS A 4 31.12 4.96 -46.09
C LYS A 4 30.00 5.71 -45.37
N LYS A 5 29.19 6.51 -46.09
CA LYS A 5 28.05 7.23 -45.50
C LYS A 5 26.92 6.28 -45.10
N SER A 6 26.67 5.24 -45.90
CA SER A 6 25.65 4.22 -45.59
C SER A 6 26.01 3.37 -44.37
N ILE A 7 27.30 3.04 -44.19
CA ILE A 7 27.80 2.30 -43.02
C ILE A 7 27.66 3.12 -41.73
N ILE A 8 27.98 4.42 -41.78
CA ILE A 8 27.84 5.32 -40.62
C ILE A 8 26.37 5.46 -40.21
N ILE A 9 25.45 5.59 -41.16
CA ILE A 9 24.01 5.67 -40.88
C ILE A 9 23.50 4.37 -40.24
N ALA A 10 23.93 3.20 -40.74
CA ALA A 10 23.55 1.92 -40.16
C ALA A 10 24.06 1.76 -38.71
N LEU A 11 25.30 2.20 -38.43
CA LEU A 11 25.86 2.22 -37.08
C LEU A 11 25.08 3.12 -36.11
N ILE A 12 24.67 4.31 -36.57
CA ILE A 12 23.86 5.23 -35.75
C ILE A 12 22.50 4.61 -35.40
N ILE A 13 21.84 3.96 -36.36
CA ILE A 13 20.55 3.28 -36.13
C ILE A 13 20.69 2.16 -35.08
N ILE A 14 21.77 1.38 -35.15
CA ILE A 14 22.04 0.31 -34.17
C ILE A 14 22.27 0.92 -32.78
N ILE A 15 23.07 1.98 -32.68
CA ILE A 15 23.36 2.64 -31.38
C ILE A 15 22.08 3.22 -30.78
N VAL A 16 21.26 3.91 -31.57
CA VAL A 16 19.97 4.47 -31.11
C VAL A 16 19.01 3.35 -30.68
N GLY A 17 18.97 2.23 -31.41
CA GLY A 17 18.17 1.07 -31.04
C GLY A 17 18.60 0.43 -29.72
N VAL A 18 19.90 0.27 -29.50
CA VAL A 18 20.46 -0.29 -28.26
C VAL A 18 20.23 0.64 -27.07
N VAL A 19 20.51 1.94 -27.21
CA VAL A 19 20.25 2.93 -26.15
C VAL A 19 18.76 3.04 -25.84
N GLY A 20 17.90 3.05 -26.87
CA GLY A 20 16.45 3.06 -26.71
C GLY A 20 15.92 1.82 -25.98
N PHE A 21 16.49 0.64 -26.26
CA PHE A 21 16.16 -0.60 -25.57
C PHE A 21 16.50 -0.55 -24.07
N PHE A 22 17.71 -0.09 -23.71
CA PHE A 22 18.10 0.06 -22.30
C PHE A 22 17.21 1.06 -21.54
N VAL A 23 16.88 2.20 -22.15
CA VAL A 23 15.98 3.19 -21.54
C VAL A 23 14.57 2.61 -21.37
N TYR A 24 14.05 1.87 -22.35
CA TYR A 24 12.74 1.23 -22.26
C TYR A 24 12.68 0.16 -21.15
N ASP A 25 13.69 -0.68 -21.03
CA ASP A 25 13.76 -1.71 -19.98
C ASP A 25 13.84 -1.09 -18.58
N GLU A 26 14.65 -0.03 -18.40
CA GLU A 26 14.75 0.68 -17.13
C GLU A 26 13.42 1.37 -16.74
N LEU A 27 12.71 1.94 -17.71
CA LEU A 27 11.38 2.53 -17.50
C LEU A 27 10.33 1.47 -17.12
N GLN A 28 10.35 0.30 -17.78
CA GLN A 28 9.48 -0.82 -17.43
C GLN A 28 9.78 -1.34 -16.03
N HIS A 29 11.04 -1.47 -15.66
CA HIS A 29 11.44 -1.90 -14.32
C HIS A 29 10.99 -0.90 -13.24
N LYS A 30 11.23 0.40 -13.44
CA LYS A 30 10.76 1.47 -12.54
C LYS A 30 9.24 1.46 -12.39
N ASN A 31 8.49 1.28 -13.48
CA ASN A 31 7.03 1.18 -13.43
C ASN A 31 6.55 -0.04 -12.66
N ARG A 32 7.19 -1.21 -12.84
CA ARG A 32 6.84 -2.43 -12.09
C ARG A 32 7.07 -2.26 -10.59
N VAL A 33 8.19 -1.63 -10.21
CA VAL A 33 8.51 -1.35 -8.81
C VAL A 33 7.50 -0.37 -8.21
N ALA A 34 7.13 0.71 -8.92
CA ALA A 34 6.11 1.65 -8.46
C ALA A 34 4.74 0.98 -8.28
N VAL A 35 4.33 0.11 -9.19
CA VAL A 35 3.09 -0.68 -9.06
C VAL A 35 3.15 -1.63 -7.87
N ALA A 36 4.28 -2.29 -7.64
CA ALA A 36 4.46 -3.19 -6.50
C ALA A 36 4.34 -2.45 -5.16
N TYR A 37 4.97 -1.27 -5.03
CA TYR A 37 4.84 -0.44 -3.83
C TYR A 37 3.42 0.07 -3.62
N LYS A 38 2.74 0.52 -4.68
CA LYS A 38 1.33 0.90 -4.60
C LYS A 38 0.46 -0.26 -4.10
N ASN A 39 0.67 -1.47 -4.63
CA ASN A 39 -0.08 -2.65 -4.21
C ASN A 39 0.23 -3.02 -2.75
N LEU A 40 1.46 -2.84 -2.30
CA LEU A 40 1.86 -3.04 -0.91
C LEU A 40 1.12 -2.06 0.02
N ASP A 41 1.08 -0.77 -0.32
CA ASP A 41 0.37 0.25 0.46
C ASP A 41 -1.13 -0.07 0.59
N VAL A 42 -1.76 -0.46 -0.52
CA VAL A 42 -3.17 -0.88 -0.53
C VAL A 42 -3.39 -2.13 0.32
N ALA A 43 -2.51 -3.13 0.22
CA ALA A 43 -2.62 -4.35 1.02
C ALA A 43 -2.49 -4.06 2.53
N MET A 44 -1.55 -3.20 2.93
CA MET A 44 -1.40 -2.76 4.32
C MET A 44 -2.63 -2.02 4.82
N ALA A 45 -3.17 -1.09 4.02
CA ALA A 45 -4.39 -0.37 4.36
C ALA A 45 -5.60 -1.30 4.51
N ASN A 46 -5.77 -2.25 3.59
CA ASN A 46 -6.86 -3.24 3.66
C ASN A 46 -6.74 -4.16 4.88
N GLN A 47 -5.52 -4.58 5.24
CA GLN A 47 -5.28 -5.36 6.45
C GLN A 47 -5.71 -4.57 7.69
N ILE A 48 -5.34 -3.29 7.79
CA ILE A 48 -5.74 -2.42 8.90
C ILE A 48 -7.26 -2.26 8.96
N LYS A 49 -7.92 -1.99 7.81
CA LYS A 49 -9.38 -1.92 7.71
C LYS A 49 -10.03 -3.19 8.27
N ALA A 50 -9.59 -4.35 7.77
CA ALA A 50 -10.13 -5.64 8.19
C ALA A 50 -9.94 -5.88 9.71
N SER A 51 -8.81 -5.49 10.29
CA SER A 51 -8.59 -5.62 11.73
C SER A 51 -9.50 -4.70 12.56
N ILE A 52 -9.78 -3.49 12.08
CA ILE A 52 -10.73 -2.57 12.74
C ILE A 52 -12.15 -3.12 12.68
N ASP A 53 -12.56 -3.61 11.51
CA ASP A 53 -13.90 -4.19 11.30
C ASP A 53 -14.08 -5.45 12.17
N TRP A 54 -13.06 -6.31 12.24
CA TRP A 54 -13.05 -7.48 13.13
C TRP A 54 -13.12 -7.09 14.61
N TYR A 55 -12.39 -6.06 15.04
CA TYR A 55 -12.46 -5.55 16.41
C TYR A 55 -13.88 -5.10 16.74
N TYR A 56 -14.53 -4.36 15.83
CA TYR A 56 -15.91 -3.93 15.99
C TYR A 56 -16.87 -5.11 16.12
N ALA A 57 -16.71 -6.14 15.28
CA ALA A 57 -17.55 -7.35 15.33
C ALA A 57 -17.53 -8.05 16.70
N ILE A 58 -16.40 -7.98 17.42
CA ILE A 58 -16.23 -8.64 18.72
C ILE A 58 -16.55 -7.73 19.90
N LYS A 59 -16.19 -6.45 19.82
CA LYS A 59 -16.32 -5.50 20.95
C LYS A 59 -17.58 -4.64 20.87
N GLY A 60 -18.21 -4.54 19.70
CA GLY A 60 -19.36 -3.67 19.45
C GLY A 60 -19.01 -2.19 19.34
N GLU A 61 -17.72 -1.84 19.33
CA GLU A 61 -17.22 -0.48 19.22
C GLU A 61 -15.89 -0.42 18.46
N TYR A 62 -15.54 0.76 17.95
CA TYR A 62 -14.25 0.96 17.28
C TYR A 62 -13.12 1.22 18.27
N PRO A 63 -11.90 0.73 18.00
CA PRO A 63 -10.75 0.90 18.88
C PRO A 63 -10.31 2.37 18.90
N ARG A 64 -10.26 3.03 20.07
CA ARG A 64 -10.00 4.49 20.17
C ARG A 64 -8.68 4.95 19.55
N ASN A 65 -7.70 4.07 19.42
CA ASN A 65 -6.43 4.32 18.79
C ASN A 65 -5.80 3.01 18.30
N SER A 66 -4.68 3.10 17.58
CA SER A 66 -3.94 1.96 17.07
C SER A 66 -3.37 1.04 18.15
N ALA A 67 -3.08 1.56 19.35
CA ALA A 67 -2.61 0.73 20.46
C ALA A 67 -3.73 -0.20 20.98
N ILE A 68 -4.94 0.34 21.16
CA ILE A 68 -6.13 -0.42 21.58
C ILE A 68 -6.54 -1.44 20.51
N LEU A 69 -6.41 -1.09 19.23
CA LEU A 69 -6.63 -2.05 18.14
C LEU A 69 -5.73 -3.29 18.30
N ALA A 70 -4.44 -3.08 18.60
CA ALA A 70 -3.51 -4.18 18.80
C ALA A 70 -3.75 -4.99 20.08
N GLU A 71 -4.40 -4.40 21.10
CA GLU A 71 -4.75 -5.08 22.34
C GLU A 71 -5.97 -5.99 22.21
N GLY A 72 -6.94 -5.63 21.36
CA GLY A 72 -8.18 -6.39 21.20
C GLY A 72 -8.09 -7.58 20.26
N LEU A 73 -6.98 -7.76 19.54
CA LEU A 73 -6.74 -8.92 18.68
C LEU A 73 -6.42 -10.17 19.52
N PRO A 74 -6.73 -11.38 19.02
CA PRO A 74 -6.50 -12.59 19.77
C PRO A 74 -4.99 -12.79 19.95
N LYS A 75 -4.57 -13.17 21.14
CA LYS A 75 -3.15 -13.45 21.46
C LYS A 75 -2.93 -14.91 21.83
N ASP A 76 -3.99 -15.71 21.80
CA ASP A 76 -4.09 -16.96 22.52
C ASP A 76 -3.72 -18.17 21.64
N ASN A 77 -3.60 -17.96 20.32
CA ASN A 77 -3.11 -18.95 19.36
C ASN A 77 -1.86 -18.39 18.63
N LYS A 78 -0.97 -19.29 18.20
CA LYS A 78 0.30 -18.93 17.54
C LYS A 78 0.09 -18.19 16.21
N ASP A 79 -0.90 -18.60 15.43
CA ASP A 79 -1.27 -18.00 14.14
C ASP A 79 -1.88 -16.59 14.34
N ASP A 80 -2.60 -16.37 15.44
CA ASP A 80 -3.19 -15.08 15.81
C ASP A 80 -2.11 -14.10 16.28
N LYS A 81 -1.10 -14.59 17.01
CA LYS A 81 0.04 -13.77 17.43
C LYS A 81 0.80 -13.20 16.22
N ASP A 82 1.03 -14.03 15.20
CA ASP A 82 1.66 -13.59 13.95
C ASP A 82 0.79 -12.56 13.22
N ALA A 83 -0.54 -12.70 13.25
CA ALA A 83 -1.46 -11.72 12.69
C ALA A 83 -1.40 -10.36 13.42
N VAL A 84 -1.30 -10.36 14.75
CA VAL A 84 -1.11 -9.13 15.55
C VAL A 84 0.19 -8.43 15.22
N GLU A 85 1.30 -9.19 15.21
CA GLU A 85 2.62 -8.63 14.90
C GLU A 85 2.66 -8.05 13.47
N ASN A 86 2.04 -8.75 12.51
CA ASN A 86 1.91 -8.28 11.14
C ASN A 86 1.08 -7.00 11.03
N LEU A 87 -0.04 -6.89 11.76
CA LEU A 87 -0.83 -5.65 11.78
C LEU A 87 -0.02 -4.49 12.37
N GLN A 88 0.62 -4.69 13.52
CA GLN A 88 1.46 -3.65 14.14
C GLN A 88 2.59 -3.20 13.21
N LYS A 89 3.15 -4.14 12.44
CA LYS A 89 4.15 -3.84 11.40
C LYS A 89 3.53 -3.02 10.26
N SER A 90 2.36 -3.39 9.76
CA SER A 90 1.65 -2.65 8.71
C SER A 90 1.35 -1.21 9.12
N ILE A 91 0.86 -0.98 10.35
CA ILE A 91 0.62 0.37 10.87
C ILE A 91 1.91 1.19 10.93
N ARG A 92 3.02 0.61 11.39
CA ARG A 92 4.33 1.30 11.46
C ARG A 92 4.93 1.61 10.09
N ASN A 93 4.62 0.78 9.09
CA ASN A 93 5.13 0.96 7.73
C ASN A 93 4.36 2.03 6.95
N LEU A 94 3.12 2.34 7.34
CA LEU A 94 2.37 3.45 6.78
C LEU A 94 2.88 4.77 7.34
N LYS A 95 3.40 5.62 6.45
CA LYS A 95 3.92 6.93 6.81
C LYS A 95 2.77 7.89 7.18
N ASP A 96 3.00 8.75 8.17
CA ASP A 96 2.02 9.75 8.65
C ASP A 96 0.65 9.15 8.99
N PHE A 97 0.65 7.90 9.49
CA PHE A 97 -0.58 7.20 9.86
C PHE A 97 -1.33 7.97 10.95
N ASN A 98 -2.58 8.31 10.68
CA ASN A 98 -3.48 8.95 11.63
C ASN A 98 -4.83 8.24 11.59
N TYR A 99 -5.40 7.94 12.74
CA TYR A 99 -6.66 7.22 12.89
C TYR A 99 -7.61 8.01 13.78
N ASN A 100 -8.86 8.15 13.35
CA ASN A 100 -9.91 8.85 14.07
C ASN A 100 -11.23 8.10 13.97
N ILE A 101 -12.01 8.18 15.04
CA ILE A 101 -13.40 7.69 15.09
C ILE A 101 -14.33 8.89 15.03
N ARG A 102 -15.45 8.73 14.32
CA ARG A 102 -16.54 9.71 14.29
C ARG A 102 -17.19 9.79 15.68
N GLY A 103 -17.61 10.97 16.13
CA GLY A 103 -18.08 11.18 17.52
C GLY A 103 -19.26 10.28 17.96
N ASP A 104 -20.01 9.70 17.03
CA ASP A 104 -21.09 8.74 17.27
C ASP A 104 -20.62 7.27 17.36
N ASN A 105 -19.32 7.02 17.22
CA ASN A 105 -18.68 5.70 17.16
C ASN A 105 -19.25 4.77 16.08
N GLN A 106 -19.87 5.32 15.02
CA GLN A 106 -20.45 4.52 13.93
C GLN A 106 -19.58 4.45 12.70
N ALA A 107 -18.57 5.31 12.58
CA ALA A 107 -17.61 5.26 11.49
C ALA A 107 -16.20 5.59 11.99
N TYR A 108 -15.21 5.16 11.22
CA TYR A 108 -13.82 5.55 11.43
C TYR A 108 -13.19 6.01 10.12
N LYS A 109 -12.08 6.72 10.26
CA LYS A 109 -11.24 7.17 9.18
C LYS A 109 -9.78 7.01 9.58
N PHE A 110 -8.97 6.48 8.69
CA PHE A 110 -7.52 6.63 8.80
C PHE A 110 -6.93 7.23 7.54
N THR A 111 -5.84 7.98 7.73
CA THR A 111 -5.08 8.58 6.64
C THR A 111 -3.63 8.13 6.74
N TYR A 112 -2.98 8.04 5.58
CA TYR A 112 -1.56 7.75 5.49
C TYR A 112 -0.97 8.42 4.25
N THR A 113 0.35 8.59 4.20
CA THR A 113 1.09 9.02 3.02
C THR A 113 1.62 7.77 2.31
N ASP A 114 1.19 7.55 1.06
CA ASP A 114 1.66 6.42 0.26
C ASP A 114 3.14 6.57 -0.16
N THR A 115 3.70 5.50 -0.71
CA THR A 115 5.09 5.46 -1.22
C THR A 115 5.36 6.43 -2.36
N ALA A 116 4.32 6.91 -3.06
CA ALA A 116 4.42 7.95 -4.07
C ALA A 116 4.29 9.38 -3.49
N GLY A 117 4.08 9.52 -2.18
CA GLY A 117 3.96 10.80 -1.47
C GLY A 117 2.55 11.40 -1.45
N ASN A 118 1.53 10.66 -1.90
CA ASN A 118 0.14 11.14 -1.87
C ASN A 118 -0.54 10.78 -0.55
N LYS A 119 -1.35 11.70 -0.04
CA LYS A 119 -2.21 11.43 1.12
C LYS A 119 -3.40 10.58 0.70
N GLN A 120 -3.51 9.42 1.33
CA GLN A 120 -4.61 8.49 1.19
C GLN A 120 -5.55 8.59 2.39
N SER A 121 -6.82 8.30 2.15
CA SER A 121 -7.87 8.30 3.16
C SER A 121 -8.72 7.06 2.98
N VAL A 122 -8.86 6.30 4.07
CA VAL A 122 -9.71 5.10 4.11
C VAL A 122 -10.74 5.32 5.20
N GLU A 123 -11.99 5.07 4.85
CA GLU A 123 -13.15 5.21 5.74
C GLU A 123 -13.85 3.86 5.85
N GLY A 124 -14.45 3.60 7.00
CA GLY A 124 -15.23 2.40 7.23
C GLY A 124 -16.43 2.69 8.11
N ASN A 125 -17.54 2.02 7.81
CA ASN A 125 -18.77 2.07 8.58
C ASN A 125 -19.36 0.67 8.62
N TYR A 126 -19.13 -0.05 9.72
CA TYR A 126 -19.46 -1.47 9.84
C TYR A 126 -20.96 -1.72 9.68
N LYS A 127 -21.79 -0.77 10.17
CA LYS A 127 -23.24 -0.87 10.05
C LYS A 127 -23.75 -0.72 8.62
N GLU A 128 -23.04 0.00 7.76
CA GLU A 128 -23.39 0.13 6.34
C GLU A 128 -22.68 -0.91 5.47
N ASP A 129 -21.47 -1.32 5.85
CA ASP A 129 -20.63 -2.25 5.09
C ASP A 129 -21.10 -3.71 5.19
N PHE A 130 -21.85 -4.07 6.25
CA PHE A 130 -22.19 -5.48 6.58
C PHE A 130 -23.68 -5.74 6.89
N HIS A 131 -24.59 -4.82 6.56
CA HIS A 131 -26.05 -4.98 6.67
C HIS A 131 -26.74 -4.79 5.31
#